data_AF-A0A7K7BJ10-F1
#
_entry.id   AF-A0A7K7BJ10-F1
#
_cell.length_a   1.000
_cell.length_b   1.000
_cell.length_c   1.000
_cell.angle_alpha   90.00
_cell.angle_beta   90.00
_cell.angle_gamma   90.00
#
_symmetry.space_group_name_H-M   'P 1'
#
loop_
_entity.id
_entity.type
_entity.pdbx_description
1 polymer ?
#
loop_
_entity_poly.entity_id
_entity_poly.type
_entity_poly.pdbx_seq_one_letter_code
_entity_poly.pdbx_strand_id
1 'polypeptide(L)'
;WVPHGDRGCPLVTRGAHGCPRAQADIFRADFEAERAAREQLHAQRERLQESVSALRRRCQRLQEQGDAWGCPQGVTLPPRGAGALGGSPPPAAEEPPPLCCPKCQYRAPDMDTLQVHVMDCIK
;
A
#
# COMPACT_ATOMS: atom_id res chain seq x y z
N TRP A 1 -43.24 57.41 12.40
CA TRP A 1 -41.97 56.66 12.34
C TRP A 1 -42.25 55.21 12.68
N VAL A 2 -42.39 54.35 11.68
CA VAL A 2 -42.48 52.90 11.87
C VAL A 2 -41.10 52.34 11.52
N PRO A 3 -40.47 51.50 12.37
CA PRO A 3 -39.18 50.93 12.04
C PRO A 3 -39.35 49.93 10.89
N HIS A 4 -38.54 50.07 9.85
CA HIS A 4 -38.46 49.08 8.78
C HIS A 4 -37.93 47.77 9.35
N GLY A 5 -38.86 46.90 9.73
CA GLY A 5 -38.59 45.50 10.01
C GLY A 5 -38.00 44.84 8.77
N ASP A 6 -36.90 44.15 9.03
CA ASP A 6 -36.31 43.04 8.28
C ASP A 6 -37.07 42.67 6.99
N ARG A 7 -36.53 43.10 5.84
CA ARG A 7 -36.96 42.58 4.53
C ARG A 7 -36.42 41.16 4.39
N GLY A 8 -37.04 40.23 5.12
CA GLY A 8 -36.89 38.80 4.88
C GLY A 8 -37.19 38.53 3.40
N CYS A 9 -36.27 37.84 2.73
CA CYS A 9 -36.50 37.36 1.37
C CYS A 9 -37.76 36.49 1.40
N PRO A 10 -38.80 36.81 0.62
CA PRO A 10 -40.04 36.05 0.65
C PRO A 10 -39.71 34.64 0.19
N LEU A 11 -40.12 33.68 1.01
CA LEU A 11 -40.05 32.25 0.74
C LEU A 11 -40.84 31.96 -0.55
N VAL A 12 -40.17 32.03 -1.70
CA VAL A 12 -40.69 31.57 -2.99
C VAL A 12 -39.96 30.28 -3.34
N THR A 13 -40.75 29.22 -3.32
CA THR A 13 -40.48 27.92 -3.93
C THR A 13 -39.94 28.09 -5.35
N ARG A 14 -38.92 27.29 -5.71
CA ARG A 14 -38.08 27.28 -6.93
C ARG A 14 -36.90 28.25 -6.92
N GLY A 15 -35.75 27.69 -6.52
CA GLY A 15 -34.42 28.15 -6.91
C GLY A 15 -33.88 29.27 -6.03
N ALA A 16 -33.06 28.90 -5.05
CA ALA A 16 -32.18 29.80 -4.31
C ALA A 16 -31.05 30.41 -5.19
N HIS A 17 -31.30 30.63 -6.47
CA HIS A 17 -30.31 31.04 -7.47
C HIS A 17 -30.31 32.54 -7.76
N GLY A 18 -31.13 33.34 -7.06
CA GLY A 18 -31.36 34.76 -7.40
C GLY A 18 -30.94 35.80 -6.35
N CYS A 19 -30.65 35.40 -5.10
CA CYS A 19 -30.23 36.34 -4.06
C CYS A 19 -28.71 36.27 -3.87
N PRO A 20 -27.95 37.34 -4.12
CA PRO A 20 -26.49 37.36 -3.95
C PRO A 20 -26.04 37.00 -2.53
N ARG A 21 -26.86 37.32 -1.52
CA ARG A 21 -26.58 36.95 -0.13
C ARG A 21 -26.68 35.45 0.07
N ALA A 22 -27.77 34.83 -0.39
CA ALA A 22 -27.97 33.39 -0.29
C ALA A 22 -26.88 32.61 -1.05
N GLN A 23 -26.47 33.11 -2.23
CA GLN A 23 -25.39 32.49 -3.00
C GLN A 23 -24.04 32.59 -2.27
N ALA A 24 -23.72 33.73 -1.65
CA ALA A 24 -22.51 33.88 -0.84
C ALA A 24 -22.52 32.97 0.41
N ASP A 25 -23.68 32.79 1.04
CA ASP A 25 -23.84 31.91 2.19
C ASP A 25 -23.67 30.42 1.79
N ILE A 26 -24.18 30.01 0.62
CA ILE A 26 -23.95 28.65 0.05
C ILE A 26 -22.46 28.42 -0.22
N PHE A 27 -21.78 29.35 -0.91
CA PHE A 27 -20.36 29.20 -1.18
C PHE A 27 -19.51 29.14 0.09
N ARG A 28 -19.88 29.90 1.12
CA ARG A 28 -19.22 29.82 2.43
C ARG A 28 -19.39 28.44 3.04
N ALA A 29 -20.62 27.92 3.06
CA ALA A 29 -20.91 26.60 3.61
C ALA A 29 -20.15 25.50 2.86
N ASP A 30 -20.12 25.54 1.53
CA ASP A 30 -19.39 24.57 0.71
C ASP A 30 -17.88 24.64 0.95
N PHE A 31 -17.33 25.84 1.09
CA PHE A 31 -15.92 26.04 1.39
C PHE A 31 -15.53 25.51 2.78
N GLU A 32 -16.38 25.75 3.79
CA GLU A 32 -16.18 25.23 5.15
C GLU A 32 -16.29 23.71 5.18
N ALA A 33 -17.26 23.13 4.46
CA ALA A 33 -17.41 21.69 4.32
C ALA A 33 -16.18 21.05 3.66
N GLU A 34 -15.68 21.64 2.56
CA GLU A 34 -14.49 21.14 1.86
C GLU A 34 -13.23 21.25 2.75
N ARG A 35 -13.09 22.36 3.50
CA ARG A 35 -11.99 22.49 4.47
C ARG A 35 -12.06 21.38 5.52
N ALA A 36 -13.23 21.16 6.13
CA ALA A 36 -13.41 20.12 7.14
C ALA A 36 -13.10 18.73 6.57
N ALA A 37 -13.54 18.45 5.34
CA ALA A 37 -13.24 17.19 4.65
C ALA A 37 -11.72 17.00 4.43
N ARG A 38 -11.01 18.06 4.01
CA ARG A 38 -9.55 18.01 3.87
C ARG A 38 -8.85 17.80 5.20
N GLU A 39 -9.25 18.50 6.25
CA GLU A 39 -8.68 18.33 7.61
C GLU A 39 -8.87 16.89 8.11
N GLN A 40 -10.05 16.29 7.89
CA GLN A 40 -10.31 14.89 8.24
C GLN A 40 -9.43 13.91 7.46
N LEU A 41 -9.25 14.13 6.15
CA LEU A 41 -8.34 13.30 5.34
C LEU A 41 -6.89 13.44 5.79
N HIS A 42 -6.46 14.66 6.10
CA HIS A 42 -5.13 14.91 6.64
C HIS A 42 -4.91 14.19 7.97
N ALA A 43 -5.87 14.28 8.90
CA ALA A 43 -5.80 13.57 10.17
C ALA A 43 -5.76 12.04 10.01
N GLN A 44 -6.57 11.49 9.09
CA GLN A 44 -6.55 10.05 8.78
C GLN A 44 -5.20 9.62 8.17
N ARG A 45 -4.66 10.41 7.25
CA ARG A 45 -3.35 10.17 6.63
C ARG A 45 -2.26 10.16 7.70
N GLU A 46 -2.24 11.14 8.59
CA GLU A 46 -1.25 11.24 9.68
C GLU A 46 -1.34 10.02 10.60
N ARG A 47 -2.54 9.63 11.02
CA ARG A 47 -2.76 8.42 11.83
C ARG A 47 -2.25 7.14 11.14
N LEU A 48 -2.51 6.99 9.84
CA LEU A 48 -2.02 5.84 9.07
C LEU A 48 -0.49 5.88 8.94
N GLN A 49 0.08 7.05 8.67
CA GLN A 49 1.53 7.23 8.57
C GLN A 49 2.24 6.91 9.89
N GLU A 50 1.67 7.32 11.03
CA GLU A 50 2.14 6.95 12.36
C GLU A 50 2.07 5.44 12.58
N SER A 51 0.95 4.80 12.20
CA SER A 51 0.75 3.36 12.32
C SER A 51 1.77 2.57 11.50
N VAL A 52 2.01 2.98 10.25
CA VAL A 52 3.05 2.40 9.40
C VAL A 52 4.43 2.60 10.02
N SER A 53 4.73 3.78 10.54
CA SER A 53 6.01 4.04 11.19
C SER A 53 6.23 3.14 12.42
N ALA A 54 5.19 2.94 13.24
CA ALA A 54 5.24 2.09 14.43
C ALA A 54 5.44 0.62 14.06
N LEU A 55 4.71 0.14 13.04
CA LEU A 55 4.87 -1.22 12.51
C LEU A 55 6.26 -1.43 11.90
N ARG A 56 6.77 -0.50 11.10
CA ARG A 56 8.14 -0.55 10.57
C ARG A 56 9.18 -0.65 11.67
N ARG A 57 9.08 0.18 12.71
CA ARG A 57 9.96 0.10 13.89
C ARG A 57 9.84 -1.24 14.61
N ARG A 58 8.64 -1.82 14.71
CA ARG A 58 8.43 -3.13 15.34
C ARG A 58 9.04 -4.26 14.52
N CYS A 59 8.87 -4.23 13.19
CA CYS A 59 9.50 -5.19 12.29
C CYS A 59 11.03 -5.08 12.36
N GLN A 60 11.57 -3.87 12.33
CA GLN A 60 13.01 -3.64 12.47
C GLN A 60 13.55 -4.26 13.77
N ARG A 61 12.89 -4.02 14.93
CA ARG A 61 13.32 -4.64 16.19
C ARG A 61 13.25 -6.17 16.17
N LEU A 62 12.23 -6.75 15.53
CA LEU A 62 12.11 -8.20 15.41
C LEU A 62 13.16 -8.77 14.45
N GLN A 63 13.54 -8.03 13.42
CA GLN A 63 14.62 -8.38 12.51
C GLN A 63 15.97 -8.29 13.21
N GLU A 64 16.25 -7.23 13.96
CA GLU A 64 17.45 -7.11 14.80
C GLU A 64 17.53 -8.24 15.83
N GLN A 65 16.41 -8.64 16.42
CA GLN A 65 16.35 -9.83 17.28
C GLN A 65 16.60 -11.11 16.46
N GLY A 66 15.98 -11.25 15.29
CA GLY A 66 16.18 -12.37 14.38
C GLY A 66 17.60 -12.49 13.85
N ASP A 67 18.32 -11.38 13.69
CA ASP A 67 19.74 -11.31 13.33
C ASP A 67 20.65 -11.47 14.56
N ALA A 68 20.18 -11.13 15.76
CA ALA A 68 20.90 -11.39 17.01
C ALA A 68 20.80 -12.87 17.44
N TRP A 69 19.66 -13.52 17.19
CA TRP A 69 19.44 -14.96 17.38
C TRP A 69 19.88 -15.76 16.14
N GLY A 70 19.85 -15.14 14.97
CA GLY A 70 20.40 -15.62 13.71
C GLY A 70 21.90 -15.36 13.70
N CYS A 71 22.65 -16.27 14.31
CA CYS A 71 24.10 -16.36 14.16
C CYS A 71 24.53 -15.94 12.73
N PRO A 72 25.53 -15.07 12.53
CA PRO A 72 26.10 -14.81 11.21
C PRO A 72 26.88 -16.04 10.73
N GLN A 73 26.13 -17.09 10.41
CA GLN A 73 26.51 -18.29 9.71
C GLN A 73 25.20 -18.62 8.97
N GLY A 74 24.99 -18.14 7.74
CA GLY A 74 25.84 -18.61 6.66
C GLY A 74 26.01 -20.11 6.86
N VAL A 75 24.96 -20.89 6.66
CA VAL A 75 25.05 -22.36 6.62
C VAL A 75 25.91 -22.76 5.43
N THR A 76 27.21 -22.51 5.54
CA THR A 76 28.22 -23.29 4.85
C THR A 76 28.22 -24.62 5.58
N LEU A 77 27.30 -25.52 5.20
CA LEU A 77 27.43 -26.93 5.55
C LEU A 77 28.66 -27.43 4.78
N PRO A 78 29.80 -27.77 5.43
CA PRO A 78 30.80 -28.53 4.73
C PRO A 78 30.21 -29.92 4.45
N PRO A 79 30.26 -30.43 3.21
CA PRO A 79 29.88 -31.81 2.96
C PRO A 79 30.84 -32.68 3.77
N ARG A 80 30.31 -33.34 4.79
CA ARG A 80 31.02 -34.38 5.52
C ARG A 80 31.09 -35.61 4.60
N GLY A 81 32.06 -35.58 3.71
CA GLY A 81 32.37 -36.64 2.76
C GLY A 81 33.87 -36.68 2.57
N ALA A 82 34.59 -37.28 3.52
CA ALA A 82 35.91 -37.82 3.25
C ALA A 82 35.74 -38.99 2.28
N GLY A 83 35.79 -38.66 0.99
CA GLY A 83 35.73 -39.59 -0.13
C GLY A 83 36.66 -39.07 -1.20
N ALA A 84 37.69 -39.84 -1.50
CA ALA A 84 38.82 -39.45 -2.31
C ALA A 84 38.48 -39.28 -3.81
N LEU A 85 39.35 -38.51 -4.48
CA LEU A 85 39.65 -38.48 -5.92
C LEU A 85 38.68 -37.72 -6.86
N GLY A 86 39.20 -36.68 -7.53
CA GLY A 86 38.78 -36.33 -8.89
C GLY A 86 38.49 -34.85 -9.20
N GLY A 87 39.36 -34.23 -10.00
CA GLY A 87 39.11 -33.25 -11.10
C GLY A 87 38.01 -32.17 -11.03
N SER A 88 38.43 -30.92 -11.29
CA SER A 88 37.66 -29.67 -11.55
C SER A 88 36.57 -29.80 -12.65
N PRO A 89 35.49 -28.98 -12.65
CA PRO A 89 35.49 -27.65 -13.33
C PRO A 89 34.77 -26.52 -12.54
N PRO A 90 34.90 -25.23 -12.94
CA PRO A 90 34.24 -24.09 -12.27
C PRO A 90 32.71 -24.17 -12.34
N PRO A 91 31.95 -23.60 -11.38
CA PRO A 91 30.49 -23.60 -11.46
C PRO A 91 30.06 -22.71 -12.63
N ALA A 92 29.60 -23.36 -13.69
CA ALA A 92 28.81 -22.74 -14.74
C ALA A 92 27.61 -22.02 -14.12
N ALA A 93 27.21 -20.91 -14.76
CA ALA A 93 26.07 -20.07 -14.43
C ALA A 93 24.97 -20.83 -13.68
N GLU A 94 24.70 -20.41 -12.46
CA GLU A 94 23.58 -20.87 -11.65
C GLU A 94 22.31 -20.52 -12.44
N GLU A 95 21.83 -21.46 -13.27
CA GLU A 95 20.53 -21.32 -13.92
C GLU A 95 19.49 -21.36 -12.78
N PRO A 96 18.71 -20.29 -12.56
CA PRO A 96 17.71 -20.29 -11.52
C PRO A 96 16.79 -21.51 -11.69
N PRO A 97 16.32 -22.11 -10.58
CA PRO A 97 15.54 -23.34 -10.63
C PRO A 97 14.35 -23.18 -11.58
N PRO A 98 14.02 -24.22 -12.37
CA PRO A 98 13.02 -24.12 -13.41
C PRO A 98 11.67 -23.75 -12.80
N LEU A 99 11.15 -22.59 -13.21
CA LEU A 99 9.89 -22.03 -12.73
C LEU A 99 8.73 -22.75 -13.43
N CYS A 100 8.26 -23.86 -12.85
CA CYS A 100 7.23 -24.72 -13.44
C CYS A 100 5.86 -24.57 -12.76
N CYS A 101 4.78 -24.57 -13.55
CA CYS A 101 3.41 -24.65 -13.03
C CYS A 101 3.11 -26.06 -12.49
N PRO A 102 2.58 -26.23 -11.27
CA PRO A 102 2.33 -27.55 -10.70
C PRO A 102 1.15 -28.29 -11.37
N LYS A 103 0.28 -27.61 -12.12
CA LYS A 103 -0.88 -28.25 -12.77
C LYS A 103 -0.54 -28.86 -14.14
N CYS A 104 0.23 -28.14 -14.95
CA CYS A 104 0.48 -28.51 -16.35
C CYS A 104 1.97 -28.57 -16.71
N GLN A 105 2.87 -28.33 -15.74
CA GLN A 105 4.33 -28.34 -15.92
C GLN A 105 4.86 -27.31 -16.94
N TYR A 106 4.09 -26.25 -17.21
CA TYR A 106 4.54 -25.12 -18.02
C TYR A 106 5.77 -24.45 -17.38
N ARG A 107 6.88 -24.36 -18.14
CA ARG A 107 8.10 -23.65 -17.74
C ARG A 107 8.00 -22.18 -18.13
N ALA A 108 8.06 -21.31 -17.14
CA ALA A 108 8.14 -19.87 -17.32
C ALA A 108 9.60 -19.40 -17.26
N PRO A 109 9.97 -18.36 -18.02
CA PRO A 109 11.31 -17.76 -17.96
C PRO A 109 11.53 -16.89 -16.71
N ASP A 110 10.45 -16.47 -16.05
CA ASP A 110 10.46 -15.61 -14.87
C ASP A 110 9.21 -15.84 -14.00
N MET A 111 9.25 -15.28 -12.79
CA MET A 111 8.20 -15.50 -11.79
C MET A 111 6.87 -14.82 -12.16
N ASP A 112 6.87 -13.67 -12.83
CA ASP A 112 5.65 -12.94 -13.20
C ASP A 112 4.87 -13.74 -14.26
N THR A 113 5.59 -14.26 -15.26
CA THR A 113 5.02 -15.16 -16.27
C THR A 113 4.45 -16.43 -15.63
N LEU A 114 5.13 -16.99 -14.62
CA LEU A 114 4.61 -18.14 -13.88
C LEU A 114 3.36 -17.78 -13.07
N GLN A 115 3.33 -16.63 -12.41
CA GLN A 115 2.20 -16.20 -11.58
C GLN A 115 0.92 -15.97 -12.38
N VAL A 116 1.01 -15.27 -13.52
CA VAL A 116 -0.12 -15.08 -14.43
C VAL A 116 -0.62 -16.44 -14.92
N HIS A 117 0.31 -17.29 -15.37
CA HIS A 117 -0.03 -18.63 -15.85
C HIS A 117 -0.71 -19.47 -14.77
N VAL A 118 -0.15 -19.53 -13.55
CA VAL A 118 -0.70 -20.31 -12.43
C VAL A 118 -2.10 -19.81 -12.05
N MET A 119 -2.33 -18.50 -12.09
CA MET A 119 -3.64 -17.90 -11.77
C MET A 119 -4.74 -18.26 -12.79
N ASP A 120 -4.38 -18.49 -14.05
CA ASP A 120 -5.32 -18.98 -15.07
C ASP A 120 -5.39 -20.51 -15.13
N CYS A 121 -4.26 -21.17 -14.89
CA CYS A 121 -4.17 -22.60 -14.99
C CYS A 121 -4.85 -23.28 -13.79
N ILE A 122 -4.81 -22.74 -12.57
CA ILE A 122 -5.45 -23.37 -11.39
C ILE A 122 -6.97 -23.39 -11.47
N LYS A 123 -7.61 -22.50 -12.25
CA LYS A 123 -9.06 -22.55 -12.49
C LYS A 123 -9.47 -23.88 -13.14
#